data_AF-A0A953HAK5-F1
#
_entry.id   AF-A0A953HAK5-F1
#
_cell.length_a   1.000
_cell.length_b   1.000
_cell.length_c   1.000
_cell.angle_alpha   90.00
_cell.angle_beta   90.00
_cell.angle_gamma   90.00
#
_symmetry.space_group_name_H-M   'P 1'
#
loop_
_entity.id
_entity.type
_entity.pdbx_description
1 polymer ?
#
loop_
_entity_poly.entity_id
_entity_poly.type
_entity_poly.pdbx_seq_one_letter_code
_entity_poly.pdbx_strand_id
1 'polypeptide(L)'
;MKKIIFALATISLINYTAFAQSDDDKKQENKKQLQESMIKDLTEMGLPEDQAAPLADCLSTKMVDNLSDKEVEEALKVDENNPGSDELNEKVQKYAEECFAEMQ
;
A
#
# COMPACT_ATOMS: atom_id res chain seq x y z
N MET A 1 -16.55 3.62 1.39
CA MET A 1 -15.19 3.92 1.86
C MET A 1 -14.46 2.70 2.47
N LYS A 2 -15.13 1.75 3.14
CA LYS A 2 -14.54 0.43 3.52
C LYS A 2 -13.93 -0.40 2.37
N LYS A 3 -14.22 -0.04 1.11
CA LYS A 3 -13.76 -0.76 -0.08
C LYS A 3 -12.31 -0.44 -0.47
N ILE A 4 -11.77 0.71 -0.09
CA ILE A 4 -10.41 1.11 -0.48
C ILE A 4 -9.38 0.25 0.26
N ILE A 5 -9.65 -0.09 1.53
CA ILE A 5 -8.80 -1.02 2.30
C ILE A 5 -8.96 -2.45 1.79
N PHE A 6 -10.18 -2.88 1.45
CA PHE A 6 -10.43 -4.18 0.80
C PHE A 6 -9.86 -4.28 -0.61
N ALA A 7 -9.58 -3.15 -1.28
CA ALA A 7 -8.97 -3.14 -2.59
C ALA A 7 -7.54 -3.68 -2.50
N LEU A 8 -6.78 -3.33 -1.45
CA LEU A 8 -5.36 -3.68 -1.24
C LEU A 8 -5.05 -5.20 -1.18
N ALA A 9 -6.05 -6.06 -1.33
CA ALA A 9 -6.02 -7.48 -1.01
C ALA A 9 -5.62 -8.39 -2.19
N THR A 10 -5.26 -7.87 -3.36
CA THR A 10 -5.18 -8.70 -4.58
C THR A 10 -3.88 -8.65 -5.37
N ILE A 11 -2.71 -8.65 -4.71
CA ILE A 11 -1.48 -9.22 -5.30
C ILE A 11 -0.69 -10.07 -4.29
N SER A 12 -0.96 -11.37 -4.28
CA SER A 12 0.09 -12.34 -3.97
C SER A 12 1.02 -12.45 -5.18
N LEU A 13 2.31 -12.13 -4.98
CA LEU A 13 3.50 -12.83 -5.51
C LEU A 13 4.66 -11.83 -5.67
N ILE A 14 5.70 -11.94 -4.82
CA ILE A 14 7.10 -11.94 -5.24
C ILE A 14 7.90 -12.77 -4.23
N ASN A 15 8.70 -13.71 -4.76
CA ASN A 15 9.62 -14.56 -4.03
C ASN A 15 10.60 -13.75 -3.18
N TYR A 16 10.60 -13.96 -1.86
CA TYR A 16 11.66 -13.49 -0.98
C TYR A 16 12.95 -14.28 -1.24
N THR A 17 13.75 -13.86 -2.21
CA THR A 17 15.18 -14.19 -2.20
C THR A 17 15.86 -13.19 -1.28
N ALA A 18 16.12 -13.61 -0.05
CA ALA A 18 16.85 -12.85 0.94
C ALA A 18 18.26 -12.50 0.43
N PHE A 19 18.43 -11.24 0.02
CA PHE A 19 19.73 -10.59 -0.04
C PHE A 19 19.78 -9.58 1.11
N ALA A 20 20.93 -9.48 1.77
CA ALA A 20 21.19 -8.48 2.79
C ALA A 20 21.13 -7.08 2.16
N GLN A 21 19.91 -6.55 2.05
CA GLN A 21 19.62 -5.21 1.56
C GLN A 21 19.82 -4.23 2.71
N SER A 22 20.38 -3.06 2.39
CA SER A 22 20.37 -1.95 3.34
C SER A 22 18.92 -1.59 3.68
N ASP A 23 18.68 -0.98 4.85
CA ASP A 23 17.31 -0.59 5.25
C ASP A 23 16.64 0.31 4.18
N ASP A 24 17.42 1.11 3.46
CA ASP A 24 16.96 1.95 2.36
C ASP A 24 16.54 1.14 1.12
N ASP A 25 17.29 0.09 0.76
CA ASP A 25 16.94 -0.80 -0.36
C ASP A 25 15.64 -1.55 -0.06
N LYS A 26 15.47 -2.02 1.18
CA LYS A 26 14.25 -2.71 1.63
C LYS A 26 13.03 -1.80 1.60
N LYS A 27 13.20 -0.52 2.00
CA LYS A 27 12.13 0.48 1.92
C LYS A 27 11.71 0.79 0.49
N GLN A 28 12.66 0.90 -0.44
CA GLN A 28 12.34 1.11 -1.85
C GLN A 28 11.61 -0.08 -2.46
N GLU A 29 12.05 -1.31 -2.16
CA GLU A 29 11.39 -2.52 -2.64
C GLU A 29 9.95 -2.63 -2.08
N ASN A 30 9.78 -2.39 -0.78
CA ASN A 30 8.46 -2.35 -0.16
C ASN A 30 7.55 -1.26 -0.75
N LYS A 31 8.10 -0.06 -0.99
CA LYS A 31 7.36 1.04 -1.65
C LYS A 31 6.85 0.57 -3.01
N LYS A 32 7.73 -0.01 -3.82
CA LYS A 32 7.39 -0.47 -5.17
C LYS A 32 6.30 -1.54 -5.15
N GLN A 33 6.42 -2.54 -4.26
CA GLN A 33 5.41 -3.59 -4.12
C GLN A 33 4.04 -3.04 -3.68
N LEU A 34 4.03 -2.13 -2.69
CA LEU A 34 2.80 -1.46 -2.27
C LEU A 34 2.16 -0.66 -3.40
N GLN A 35 2.97 0.10 -4.14
CA GLN A 35 2.50 0.92 -5.24
C GLN A 35 1.91 0.05 -6.37
N GLU A 36 2.60 -1.01 -6.79
CA GLU A 36 2.13 -1.90 -7.85
C GLU A 36 0.82 -2.62 -7.45
N SER A 37 0.71 -3.08 -6.19
CA SER A 37 -0.55 -3.64 -5.67
C SER A 37 -1.67 -2.62 -5.69
N MET A 38 -1.43 -1.44 -5.12
CA MET A 38 -2.42 -0.36 -5.06
C MET A 38 -2.95 0.04 -6.43
N ILE A 39 -2.08 0.18 -7.43
CA ILE A 39 -2.52 0.55 -8.79
C ILE A 39 -3.47 -0.50 -9.35
N LYS A 40 -3.10 -1.78 -9.25
CA LYS A 40 -3.94 -2.87 -9.73
C LYS A 40 -5.28 -2.90 -9.00
N ASP A 41 -5.24 -2.79 -7.69
CA ASP A 41 -6.41 -2.86 -6.83
C ASP A 41 -7.37 -1.69 -7.08
N LEU A 42 -6.84 -0.47 -7.23
CA LEU A 42 -7.61 0.72 -7.56
C LEU A 42 -8.20 0.64 -8.98
N THR A 43 -7.45 0.10 -9.94
CA THR A 43 -7.93 -0.10 -11.31
C THR A 43 -9.00 -1.18 -11.42
N GLU A 44 -8.88 -2.27 -10.67
CA GLU A 44 -9.92 -3.30 -10.53
C GLU A 44 -11.19 -2.76 -9.87
N MET A 45 -11.07 -1.77 -8.99
CA MET A 45 -12.22 -1.03 -8.43
C MET A 45 -12.86 -0.03 -9.41
N GLY A 46 -12.29 0.16 -10.59
CA GLY A 46 -12.80 1.05 -11.63
C GLY A 46 -12.25 2.47 -11.57
N LEU A 47 -11.17 2.72 -10.81
CA LEU A 47 -10.43 3.97 -10.89
C LEU A 47 -9.50 3.92 -12.11
N PRO A 48 -9.56 4.87 -13.06
CA PRO A 48 -8.69 4.81 -14.22
C PRO A 48 -7.21 4.97 -13.82
N GLU A 49 -6.31 4.35 -14.57
CA GLU A 49 -4.88 4.22 -14.22
C GLU A 49 -4.20 5.59 -14.01
N ASP A 50 -4.62 6.61 -14.75
CA ASP A 50 -4.15 8.00 -14.64
C ASP A 50 -4.51 8.66 -13.30
N GLN A 51 -5.52 8.14 -12.59
CA GLN A 51 -5.89 8.55 -11.23
C GLN A 51 -5.37 7.56 -10.19
N ALA A 52 -5.30 6.27 -10.52
CA ALA A 52 -4.80 5.24 -9.62
C ALA A 52 -3.28 5.37 -9.35
N ALA A 53 -2.47 5.64 -10.38
CA ALA A 53 -1.04 5.80 -10.27
C ALA A 53 -0.60 6.91 -9.29
N PRO A 54 -1.09 8.16 -9.40
CA PRO A 54 -0.72 9.22 -8.46
C PRO A 54 -1.22 8.95 -7.04
N LEU A 55 -2.42 8.37 -6.89
CA LEU A 55 -2.95 8.01 -5.58
C LEU A 55 -2.11 6.91 -4.90
N ALA A 56 -1.72 5.89 -5.65
CA ALA A 56 -0.88 4.80 -5.18
C ALA A 56 0.54 5.27 -4.82
N ASP A 57 1.13 6.18 -5.61
CA ASP A 57 2.44 6.75 -5.27
C ASP A 57 2.39 7.57 -3.98
N CYS A 58 1.36 8.40 -3.81
CA CYS A 58 1.16 9.17 -2.58
C CYS A 58 0.99 8.24 -1.37
N LEU A 59 0.09 7.25 -1.47
CA LEU A 59 -0.23 6.36 -0.36
C LEU A 59 0.97 5.47 0.01
N SER A 60 1.64 4.87 -0.96
CA SER A 60 2.84 4.03 -0.72
C SER A 60 3.99 4.85 -0.11
N THR A 61 4.17 6.10 -0.52
CA THR A 61 5.16 7.02 0.09
C THR A 61 4.82 7.31 1.54
N LYS A 62 3.58 7.74 1.83
CA LYS A 62 3.12 8.00 3.20
C LYS A 62 3.30 6.78 4.09
N MET A 63 2.99 5.59 3.57
CA MET A 63 3.14 4.34 4.31
C MET A 63 4.60 4.03 4.63
N VAL A 64 5.51 4.08 3.65
CA VAL A 64 6.93 3.77 3.86
C VAL A 64 7.64 4.79 4.76
N ASP A 65 7.21 6.06 4.70
CA ASP A 65 7.81 7.15 5.47
C ASP A 65 7.31 7.21 6.92
N ASN A 66 6.06 6.81 7.18
CA ASN A 66 5.40 7.03 8.47
C ASN A 66 5.04 5.74 9.23
N LEU A 67 5.02 4.58 8.57
CA LEU A 67 4.83 3.30 9.24
C LEU A 67 6.17 2.71 9.67
N SER A 68 6.15 1.94 10.74
CA SER A 68 7.29 1.09 11.10
C SER A 68 7.46 -0.05 10.07
N ASP A 69 8.66 -0.61 9.96
CA ASP A 69 8.92 -1.73 9.04
C ASP A 69 7.97 -2.91 9.26
N LYS A 70 7.56 -3.16 10.52
CA LYS A 70 6.60 -4.19 10.88
C LYS A 70 5.21 -3.89 10.30
N GLU A 71 4.76 -2.65 10.38
CA GLU A 71 3.48 -2.22 9.84
C GLU A 71 3.47 -2.22 8.31
N VAL A 72 4.60 -1.90 7.67
CA VAL A 72 4.78 -2.03 6.22
C VAL A 72 4.69 -3.51 5.80
N GLU A 73 5.37 -4.41 6.52
CA GLU A 73 5.27 -5.85 6.28
C GLU A 73 3.87 -6.41 6.53
N GLU A 74 3.16 -5.86 7.51
CA GLU A 74 1.76 -6.20 7.79
C GLU A 74 0.85 -5.74 6.66
N ALA A 75 1.03 -4.51 6.16
CA ALA A 75 0.29 -3.96 5.03
C ALA A 75 0.46 -4.76 3.74
N LEU A 76 1.67 -5.27 3.47
CA LEU A 76 1.96 -6.16 2.34
C LEU A 76 1.27 -7.53 2.44
N LYS A 77 0.77 -7.88 3.63
CA LYS A 77 0.05 -9.14 3.91
C LYS A 77 -1.44 -8.92 4.15
N VAL A 78 -1.94 -7.71 3.95
CA VAL A 78 -3.37 -7.42 4.10
C VAL A 78 -4.11 -8.10 2.95
N ASP A 79 -5.04 -8.98 3.30
CA ASP A 79 -5.92 -9.66 2.35
C ASP A 79 -7.30 -9.96 2.97
N GLU A 80 -8.16 -10.66 2.22
CA GLU A 80 -9.51 -11.03 2.68
C GLU A 80 -9.54 -11.91 3.95
N ASN A 81 -8.46 -12.66 4.20
CA ASN A 81 -8.28 -13.56 5.35
C ASN A 81 -7.42 -12.93 6.46
N ASN A 82 -6.67 -11.88 6.15
CA ASN A 82 -5.85 -11.11 7.07
C ASN A 82 -6.07 -9.62 6.83
N PRO A 83 -7.11 -9.00 7.41
CA PRO A 83 -7.43 -7.59 7.15
C PRO A 83 -6.44 -6.59 7.78
N GLY A 84 -5.34 -7.05 8.38
CA GLY A 84 -4.45 -6.22 9.18
C GLY A 84 -5.07 -5.80 10.52
N SER A 85 -4.28 -5.11 11.34
CA SER A 85 -4.73 -4.54 12.61
C SER A 85 -5.59 -3.30 12.40
N ASP A 86 -6.49 -3.04 13.34
CA ASP A 86 -7.34 -1.84 13.34
C ASP A 86 -6.48 -0.56 13.32
N GLU A 87 -5.37 -0.54 14.05
CA GLU A 87 -4.44 0.59 14.08
C GLU A 87 -3.80 0.86 12.71
N LEU A 88 -3.34 -0.19 12.01
CA LEU A 88 -2.81 -0.07 10.66
C LEU A 88 -3.88 0.45 9.70
N ASN A 89 -5.10 -0.10 9.79
CA ASN A 89 -6.22 0.31 8.95
C ASN A 89 -6.61 1.78 9.14
N GLU A 90 -6.62 2.27 10.38
CA GLU A 90 -6.86 3.68 10.69
C GLU A 90 -5.78 4.59 10.09
N LYS A 91 -4.49 4.21 10.20
CA LYS A 91 -3.37 4.97 9.62
C LYS A 91 -3.46 5.02 8.10
N VAL A 92 -3.66 3.87 7.45
CA VAL A 92 -3.78 3.78 5.99
C VAL A 92 -4.98 4.56 5.50
N GLN A 93 -6.13 4.51 6.20
CA GLN A 93 -7.29 5.31 5.84
C GLN A 93 -6.99 6.81 5.92
N LYS A 94 -6.35 7.26 7.00
CA LYS A 94 -5.95 8.67 7.16
C LYS A 94 -5.03 9.11 6.02
N TYR A 95 -4.03 8.30 5.66
CA TYR A 95 -3.13 8.62 4.55
C TYR A 95 -3.85 8.67 3.21
N ALA A 96 -4.80 7.76 2.98
CA ALA A 96 -5.61 7.79 1.77
C ALA A 96 -6.44 9.09 1.69
N GLU A 97 -7.09 9.50 2.79
CA GLU A 97 -7.85 10.76 2.86
C GLU A 97 -6.97 11.99 2.59
N GLU A 98 -5.77 12.04 3.16
CA GLU A 98 -4.78 13.10 2.88
C GLU A 98 -4.38 13.12 1.40
N CYS A 99 -4.03 11.96 0.83
CA CYS A 99 -3.65 11.86 -0.58
C CYS A 99 -4.78 12.24 -1.53
N PHE A 100 -6.03 11.86 -1.22
CA PHE A 100 -7.19 12.29 -2.01
C PHE A 100 -7.41 13.81 -1.93
N ALA A 101 -7.16 14.43 -0.78
CA ALA A 101 -7.28 15.88 -0.63
C ALA A 101 -6.18 16.64 -1.39
N GLU A 102 -4.96 16.09 -1.48
CA GLU A 102 -3.84 16.66 -2.24
C GLU A 102 -4.05 16.56 -3.77
N MET A 103 -4.96 15.70 -4.24
CA MET A 103 -5.26 15.48 -5.66
C MET A 103 -6.43 16.33 -6.20
N GLN A 104 -7.10 17.15 -5.38
CA GLN A 104 -8.19 18.06 -5.77
C GLN A 104 -7.70 19.47 -6.05
#